data_AF-A0A7V5NA53-F1
#
_entry.id   AF-A0A7V5NA53-F1
#
_cell.length_a   1.000
_cell.length_b   1.000
_cell.length_c   1.000
_cell.angle_alpha   90.00
_cell.angle_beta   90.00
_cell.angle_gamma   90.00
#
_symmetry.space_group_name_H-M   'P 1'
#
loop_
_entity.id
_entity.type
_entity.pdbx_description
1 polymer ?
#
loop_
_entity_poly.entity_id
_entity_poly.type
_entity_poly.pdbx_seq_one_letter_code
_entity_poly.pdbx_strand_id
1 'polypeptide(L)'
;MKRFLFPLCLFGLALFLLAGCKDQDFVFKQDFSVNVFYPGPKWPNEKKLKPLEREVLQRYGRPAAFRVLWPPTGDIKLRSELEDAYAKAPKILPAYSWVYPRQGKEIIFRGNGYEENPLTDKIRLILRYGDPEDVKDLSNGVVQWTYYSAGKMVKMRDGKIIEEKDFPAMGRFAKL
;
A
#
# COMPACT_ATOMS: atom_id res chain seq x y z
N MET A 1 15.56 -7.96 -72.19
CA MET A 1 15.88 -9.33 -71.73
C MET A 1 16.98 -9.26 -70.68
N LYS A 2 16.71 -9.78 -69.45
CA LYS A 2 17.67 -10.23 -68.40
C LYS A 2 18.66 -9.15 -67.85
N ARG A 3 19.05 -9.07 -66.58
CA ARG A 3 18.76 -9.72 -65.28
C ARG A 3 19.61 -8.97 -64.22
N PHE A 4 19.08 -8.85 -62.98
CA PHE A 4 19.79 -8.86 -61.67
C PHE A 4 20.71 -7.69 -61.27
N LEU A 5 20.40 -7.00 -60.16
CA LEU A 5 20.83 -7.33 -58.78
C LEU A 5 20.41 -6.21 -57.79
N PHE A 6 19.67 -6.58 -56.73
CA PHE A 6 19.58 -5.85 -55.46
C PHE A 6 20.91 -6.02 -54.70
N PRO A 7 21.38 -5.04 -53.90
CA PRO A 7 20.95 -4.96 -52.48
C PRO A 7 20.80 -3.51 -51.95
N LEU A 8 19.76 -3.21 -51.15
CA LEU A 8 19.79 -3.22 -49.68
C LEU A 8 20.53 -2.01 -49.07
N CYS A 9 19.80 -0.95 -48.72
CA CYS A 9 20.24 -0.03 -47.66
C CYS A 9 19.06 0.75 -47.06
N LEU A 10 18.91 0.55 -45.75
CA LEU A 10 18.39 1.49 -44.75
C LEU A 10 17.10 2.24 -45.10
N PHE A 11 15.99 1.78 -44.52
CA PHE A 11 15.20 2.67 -43.66
C PHE A 11 14.49 1.79 -42.62
N GLY A 12 15.24 1.47 -41.56
CA GLY A 12 14.69 0.90 -40.33
C GLY A 12 13.82 1.95 -39.67
N LEU A 13 12.52 1.90 -39.94
CA LEU A 13 11.53 2.68 -39.22
C LEU A 13 11.38 2.05 -37.83
N ALA A 14 12.13 2.59 -36.88
CA ALA A 14 12.03 2.31 -35.46
C ALA A 14 10.65 2.72 -34.95
N LEU A 15 9.68 1.81 -35.07
CA LEU A 15 8.40 1.82 -34.35
C LEU A 15 8.62 1.14 -32.98
N PHE A 16 9.46 1.76 -32.16
CA PHE A 16 9.46 1.58 -30.72
C PHE A 16 9.28 2.98 -30.13
N LEU A 17 8.51 3.09 -29.03
CA LEU A 17 8.01 4.31 -28.36
C LEU A 17 6.57 4.63 -28.82
N LEU A 18 5.49 4.44 -28.06
CA LEU A 18 5.33 4.36 -26.61
C LEU A 18 4.17 3.41 -26.30
N ALA A 19 4.47 2.20 -25.83
CA ALA A 19 3.57 1.58 -24.88
C ALA A 19 3.52 2.51 -23.68
N GLY A 20 2.40 3.23 -23.51
CA GLY A 20 2.14 4.05 -22.35
C GLY A 20 2.18 3.18 -21.11
N CYS A 21 3.36 3.05 -20.52
CA CYS A 21 3.50 2.55 -19.17
C CYS A 21 2.80 3.58 -18.29
N LYS A 22 1.59 3.24 -17.86
CA LYS A 22 0.79 4.01 -16.92
C LYS A 22 1.66 4.19 -15.69
N ASP A 23 2.28 5.37 -15.56
CA ASP A 23 3.07 5.75 -14.40
C ASP A 23 2.18 5.55 -13.17
N GLN A 24 2.38 4.44 -12.47
CA GLN A 24 1.78 4.25 -11.18
C GLN A 24 2.51 5.23 -10.26
N ASP A 25 1.82 6.33 -9.91
CA ASP A 25 2.31 7.33 -8.95
C ASP A 25 2.55 6.70 -7.55
N PHE A 26 2.13 5.44 -7.38
CA PHE A 26 2.13 4.68 -6.14
C PHE A 26 2.74 3.30 -6.38
N VAL A 27 3.65 2.87 -5.53
CA VAL A 27 4.21 1.51 -5.60
C VAL A 27 3.44 0.65 -4.61
N PHE A 28 2.40 -0.03 -5.10
CA PHE A 28 1.67 -1.03 -4.33
C PHE A 28 2.49 -2.32 -4.30
N LYS A 29 3.30 -2.50 -3.25
CA LYS A 29 4.09 -3.72 -3.05
C LYS A 29 3.22 -4.76 -2.38
N GLN A 30 2.41 -5.45 -3.19
CA GLN A 30 1.54 -6.52 -2.72
C GLN A 30 2.30 -7.48 -1.80
N ASP A 31 3.45 -8.00 -2.23
CA ASP A 31 4.26 -8.96 -1.45
C ASP A 31 4.61 -8.51 -0.02
N PHE A 32 4.48 -7.21 0.29
CA PHE A 32 4.75 -6.65 1.61
C PHE A 32 3.47 -6.28 2.38
N SER A 33 2.50 -5.63 1.73
CA SER A 33 1.24 -5.25 2.36
C SER A 33 0.16 -4.95 1.30
N VAL A 34 -1.06 -5.37 1.58
CA VAL A 34 -2.29 -4.95 0.91
C VAL A 34 -2.94 -3.75 1.59
N ASN A 35 -2.61 -3.45 2.86
CA ASN A 35 -3.21 -2.32 3.59
C ASN A 35 -2.45 -1.02 3.43
N VAL A 36 -1.15 -1.07 3.17
CA VAL A 36 -0.29 0.12 3.08
C VAL A 36 0.58 0.08 1.82
N PHE A 37 0.73 1.22 1.18
CA PHE A 37 1.59 1.38 0.02
C PHE A 37 2.37 2.69 0.04
N TYR A 38 3.42 2.75 -0.76
CA TYR A 38 4.38 3.83 -0.68
C TYR A 38 4.26 4.76 -1.89
N PRO A 39 4.33 6.10 -1.71
CA PRO A 39 4.43 7.03 -2.82
C PRO A 39 5.69 6.73 -3.63
N GLY A 40 5.54 6.57 -4.94
CA GLY A 40 6.67 6.40 -5.85
C GLY A 40 7.52 7.67 -5.96
N PRO A 41 8.73 7.60 -6.53
CA PRO A 41 9.62 8.77 -6.63
C PRO A 41 8.99 9.95 -7.39
N LYS A 42 8.07 9.68 -8.32
CA LYS A 42 7.36 10.69 -9.13
C LYS A 42 6.18 11.36 -8.41
N TRP A 43 5.75 10.84 -7.26
CA TRP A 43 4.71 11.47 -6.45
C TRP A 43 5.30 12.63 -5.63
N PRO A 44 4.58 13.72 -5.32
CA PRO A 44 3.25 14.05 -5.81
C PRO A 44 3.30 14.68 -7.20
N ASN A 45 2.30 14.39 -8.02
CA ASN A 45 2.00 15.22 -9.17
C ASN A 45 0.99 16.29 -8.74
N GLU A 46 1.48 17.49 -8.42
CA GLU A 46 0.67 18.58 -7.87
C GLU A 46 -0.56 18.95 -8.72
N LYS A 47 -0.47 18.78 -10.04
CA LYS A 47 -1.57 19.03 -10.98
C LYS A 47 -2.72 18.04 -10.80
N LYS A 48 -2.45 16.83 -10.28
CA LYS A 48 -3.44 15.79 -10.01
C LYS A 48 -4.01 15.86 -8.59
N LEU A 49 -3.39 16.63 -7.69
CA LEU A 49 -3.86 16.76 -6.32
C LEU A 49 -5.12 17.61 -6.26
N LYS A 50 -6.08 17.18 -5.44
CA LYS A 50 -7.24 17.97 -5.04
C LYS A 50 -6.79 19.16 -4.17
N PRO A 51 -7.59 20.23 -4.06
CA PRO A 51 -7.23 21.39 -3.22
C PRO A 51 -6.86 21.02 -1.77
N LEU A 52 -7.63 20.13 -1.13
CA LEU A 52 -7.34 19.66 0.24
C LEU A 52 -6.04 18.87 0.33
N GLU A 53 -5.75 18.04 -0.66
CA GLU A 53 -4.50 17.28 -0.70
C GLU A 53 -3.30 18.21 -0.85
N ARG A 54 -3.43 19.30 -1.62
CA ARG A 54 -2.38 20.33 -1.72
C ARG A 54 -2.18 21.06 -0.40
N GLU A 55 -3.26 21.43 0.28
CA GLU A 55 -3.19 22.06 1.60
C GLU A 55 -2.46 21.16 2.61
N VAL A 56 -2.85 19.89 2.69
CA VAL A 56 -2.21 18.88 3.57
C VAL A 56 -0.75 18.69 3.19
N LEU A 57 -0.43 18.62 1.89
CA LEU A 57 0.95 18.51 1.41
C LEU A 57 1.80 19.73 1.79
N GLN A 58 1.25 20.95 1.67
CA GLN A 58 1.95 22.17 2.08
C GLN A 58 2.19 22.21 3.59
N ARG A 59 1.21 21.75 4.37
CA ARG A 59 1.26 21.79 5.84
C ARG A 59 2.16 20.71 6.44
N TYR A 60 2.10 19.49 5.91
CA TYR A 60 2.75 18.31 6.51
C TYR A 60 3.90 17.75 5.68
N GLY A 61 4.07 18.24 4.45
CA GLY A 61 5.00 17.68 3.49
C GLY A 61 4.53 16.33 2.96
N ARG A 62 5.46 15.62 2.33
CA ARG A 62 5.21 14.31 1.73
C ARG A 62 4.92 13.25 2.80
N PRO A 63 3.81 12.48 2.71
CA PRO A 63 3.56 11.36 3.59
C PRO A 63 4.57 10.23 3.33
N ALA A 64 4.83 9.43 4.37
CA ALA A 64 5.71 8.28 4.24
C ALA A 64 5.01 7.13 3.50
N ALA A 65 3.70 6.97 3.72
CA ALA A 65 2.91 5.92 3.13
C ALA A 65 1.45 6.36 2.95
N PHE A 66 0.69 5.57 2.22
CA PHE A 66 -0.75 5.65 2.10
C PHE A 66 -1.36 4.37 2.66
N ARG A 67 -2.45 4.50 3.41
CA ARG A 67 -3.22 3.34 3.89
C ARG A 67 -4.51 3.24 3.09
N VAL A 68 -4.78 2.05 2.58
CA VAL A 68 -6.05 1.71 1.94
C VAL A 68 -7.13 1.56 3.01
N LEU A 69 -8.26 2.23 2.82
CA LEU A 69 -9.43 2.15 3.69
C LEU A 69 -10.43 1.17 3.05
N TRP A 70 -10.21 -0.13 3.28
CA TRP A 70 -11.04 -1.19 2.70
C TRP A 70 -12.50 -1.10 3.13
N PRO A 71 -12.84 -1.28 4.43
CA PRO A 71 -14.12 -0.87 4.94
C PRO A 71 -14.11 0.62 5.34
N PRO A 72 -15.27 1.28 5.39
CA PRO A 72 -15.40 2.62 5.96
C PRO A 72 -14.93 2.74 7.43
N THR A 73 -14.92 1.63 8.17
CA THR A 73 -14.39 1.54 9.54
C THR A 73 -12.87 1.68 9.61
N GLY A 74 -12.18 1.47 8.48
CA GLY A 74 -10.73 1.47 8.39
C GLY A 74 -10.08 0.17 8.90
N ASP A 75 -10.83 -0.86 9.26
CA ASP A 75 -10.21 -2.11 9.73
C ASP A 75 -9.24 -2.71 8.70
N ILE A 76 -8.17 -3.29 9.24
CA ILE A 76 -7.12 -3.94 8.46
C ILE A 76 -7.66 -5.25 7.90
N LYS A 77 -7.33 -5.52 6.63
CA LYS A 77 -7.74 -6.73 5.92
C LYS A 77 -6.55 -7.60 5.60
N LEU A 78 -6.71 -8.90 5.80
CA LEU A 78 -5.75 -9.89 5.32
C LEU A 78 -5.86 -10.03 3.81
N ARG A 79 -4.75 -10.42 3.18
CA ARG A 79 -4.72 -10.72 1.75
C ARG A 79 -5.79 -11.75 1.37
N SER A 80 -5.88 -12.83 2.14
CA SER A 80 -6.86 -13.91 1.93
C SER A 80 -8.31 -13.44 1.98
N GLU A 81 -8.62 -12.40 2.77
CA GLU A 81 -9.97 -11.80 2.81
C GLU A 81 -10.28 -10.97 1.54
N LEU A 82 -9.26 -10.61 0.76
CA LEU A 82 -9.37 -9.74 -0.40
C LEU A 82 -9.20 -10.49 -1.73
N GLU A 83 -8.75 -11.74 -1.72
CA GLU A 83 -8.49 -12.52 -2.94
C GLU A 83 -9.73 -12.61 -3.85
N ASP A 84 -10.90 -12.85 -3.29
CA ASP A 84 -12.17 -12.88 -4.04
C ASP A 84 -12.58 -11.50 -4.58
N ALA A 85 -12.30 -10.44 -3.82
CA ALA A 85 -12.61 -9.06 -4.22
C ALA A 85 -11.67 -8.56 -5.34
N TYR A 86 -10.44 -9.08 -5.39
CA TYR A 86 -9.41 -8.71 -6.37
C TYR A 86 -9.39 -9.56 -7.63
N ALA A 87 -10.09 -10.70 -7.65
CA ALA A 87 -10.28 -11.48 -8.88
C ALA A 87 -10.84 -10.64 -10.04
N LYS A 88 -11.53 -9.54 -9.74
CA LYS A 88 -12.03 -8.55 -10.69
C LYS A 88 -11.36 -7.20 -10.41
N ALA A 89 -10.15 -7.00 -10.93
CA ALA A 89 -9.34 -5.78 -10.72
C ALA A 89 -10.21 -4.50 -10.61
N PRO A 90 -10.25 -3.85 -9.44
CA PRO A 90 -11.20 -2.76 -9.22
C PRO A 90 -10.89 -1.58 -10.14
N LYS A 91 -11.91 -1.04 -10.81
CA LYS A 91 -11.77 0.11 -11.72
C LYS A 91 -11.41 1.40 -10.99
N ILE A 92 -11.68 1.46 -9.68
CA ILE A 92 -11.47 2.62 -8.82
C ILE A 92 -10.63 2.17 -7.63
N LEU A 93 -9.55 2.88 -7.35
CA LEU A 93 -8.77 2.67 -6.13
C LEU A 93 -9.66 2.97 -4.91
N PRO A 94 -9.69 2.12 -3.88
CA PRO A 94 -10.41 2.41 -2.65
C PRO A 94 -9.94 3.75 -2.06
N ALA A 95 -10.78 4.34 -1.20
CA ALA A 95 -10.36 5.50 -0.44
C ALA A 95 -9.07 5.20 0.32
N TYR A 96 -8.19 6.21 0.43
CA TYR A 96 -6.92 6.06 1.13
C TYR A 96 -6.63 7.30 1.96
N SER A 97 -5.89 7.08 3.04
CA SER A 97 -5.39 8.12 3.95
C SER A 97 -3.89 8.33 3.75
N TRP A 98 -3.38 9.47 4.22
CA TRP A 98 -1.96 9.79 4.18
C TRP A 98 -1.34 9.58 5.55
N VAL A 99 -0.27 8.79 5.60
CA VAL A 99 0.34 8.34 6.85
C VAL A 99 1.65 9.09 7.10
N TYR A 100 1.76 9.67 8.29
CA TYR A 100 2.88 10.51 8.74
C TYR A 100 3.48 9.94 10.04
N PRO A 101 4.33 8.89 9.95
CA PRO A 101 4.81 8.17 11.13
C PRO A 101 5.64 9.03 12.08
N ARG A 102 6.48 9.93 11.54
CA ARG A 102 7.33 10.82 12.34
C ARG A 102 6.51 11.80 13.19
N GLN A 103 5.35 12.20 12.67
CA GLN A 103 4.40 13.09 13.33
C GLN A 103 3.34 12.31 14.14
N GLY A 104 3.38 10.97 14.11
CA GLY A 104 2.44 10.13 14.83
C GLY A 104 0.99 10.29 14.40
N LYS A 105 0.73 10.65 13.13
CA LYS A 105 -0.63 10.93 12.64
C LYS A 105 -0.96 10.30 11.29
N GLU A 106 -2.25 10.22 11.03
CA GLU A 106 -2.89 9.81 9.78
C GLU A 106 -3.89 10.88 9.37
N ILE A 107 -3.88 11.25 8.10
CA ILE A 107 -4.80 12.23 7.52
C ILE A 107 -5.83 11.49 6.68
N ILE A 108 -7.09 11.51 7.11
CA ILE A 108 -8.21 10.88 6.39
C ILE A 108 -9.01 11.96 5.68
N PHE A 109 -9.07 11.90 4.35
CA PHE A 109 -9.87 12.83 3.55
C PHE A 109 -11.34 12.39 3.54
N ARG A 110 -12.24 13.26 4.01
CA ARG A 110 -13.69 12.99 4.05
C ARG A 110 -14.47 14.19 3.51
N GLY A 111 -15.29 13.96 2.47
CA GLY A 111 -16.12 14.99 1.86
C GLY A 111 -15.28 16.20 1.43
N ASN A 112 -15.57 17.37 2.03
CA ASN A 112 -14.89 18.64 1.76
C ASN A 112 -13.82 19.00 2.81
N GLY A 113 -13.38 18.05 3.64
CA GLY A 113 -12.33 18.27 4.63
C GLY A 113 -11.41 17.08 4.84
N TYR A 114 -10.57 17.17 5.86
CA TYR A 114 -9.74 16.07 6.34
C TYR A 114 -9.75 15.99 7.87
N GLU A 115 -9.58 14.78 8.38
CA GLU A 115 -9.45 14.48 9.80
C GLU A 115 -8.00 14.14 10.12
N GLU A 116 -7.48 14.69 11.22
CA GLU A 116 -6.19 14.32 11.76
C GLU A 116 -6.38 13.31 12.88
N ASN A 117 -6.04 12.06 12.59
CA ASN A 117 -6.15 10.99 13.57
C ASN A 117 -4.78 10.60 14.12
N PRO A 118 -4.67 10.30 15.43
CA PRO A 118 -3.47 9.68 15.96
C PRO A 118 -3.19 8.35 15.25
N LEU A 119 -1.91 8.09 14.96
CA LEU A 119 -1.52 6.84 14.35
C LEU A 119 -1.78 5.70 15.34
N THR A 120 -2.56 4.71 14.92
CA THR A 120 -2.87 3.53 15.75
C THR A 120 -1.69 2.56 15.79
N ASP A 121 -1.65 1.73 16.83
CA ASP A 121 -0.59 0.73 16.95
C ASP A 121 -0.66 -0.30 15.81
N LYS A 122 -1.87 -0.64 15.34
CA LYS A 122 -2.07 -1.48 14.16
C LYS A 122 -1.32 -0.95 12.94
N ILE A 123 -1.41 0.35 12.64
CA ILE A 123 -0.71 0.93 11.49
C ILE A 123 0.79 1.01 11.73
N ARG A 124 1.23 1.30 12.97
CA ARG A 124 2.66 1.26 13.30
C ARG A 124 3.26 -0.13 13.07
N LEU A 125 2.55 -1.19 13.46
CA LEU A 125 2.96 -2.57 13.22
C LEU A 125 3.00 -2.89 11.73
N ILE A 126 2.01 -2.46 10.95
CA ILE A 126 2.00 -2.69 9.49
C ILE A 126 3.12 -1.97 8.78
N LEU A 127 3.40 -0.72 9.15
CA LEU A 127 4.53 0.03 8.62
C LEU A 127 5.87 -0.66 8.93
N ARG A 128 5.96 -1.36 10.06
CA ARG A 128 7.18 -2.00 10.54
C ARG A 128 7.40 -3.39 9.97
N TYR A 129 6.35 -4.20 9.92
CA TYR A 129 6.42 -5.64 9.63
C TYR A 129 5.68 -6.06 8.36
N GLY A 130 4.89 -5.19 7.76
CA GLY A 130 3.93 -5.56 6.72
C GLY A 130 2.61 -6.03 7.33
N ASP A 131 1.75 -6.64 6.52
CA ASP A 131 0.49 -7.19 7.04
C ASP A 131 0.75 -8.44 7.90
N PRO A 132 -0.05 -8.66 8.96
CA PRO A 132 0.08 -9.88 9.75
C PRO A 132 -0.21 -11.12 8.91
N GLU A 133 0.62 -12.14 9.03
CA GLU A 133 0.42 -13.44 8.36
C GLU A 133 -0.72 -14.26 8.98
N ASP A 134 -1.04 -14.03 10.26
CA ASP A 134 -2.14 -14.70 10.97
C ASP A 134 -2.78 -13.77 12.00
N VAL A 135 -4.12 -13.79 12.07
CA VAL A 135 -4.93 -12.98 12.99
C VAL A 135 -5.93 -13.90 13.68
N LYS A 136 -5.85 -13.96 15.01
CA LYS A 136 -6.76 -14.76 15.85
C LYS A 136 -7.55 -13.86 16.78
N ASP A 137 -8.86 -14.03 16.81
CA ASP A 137 -9.71 -13.45 17.86
C ASP A 137 -9.62 -14.34 19.11
N LEU A 138 -9.15 -13.78 20.22
CA LEU A 138 -8.98 -14.47 21.50
C LEU A 138 -10.15 -14.22 22.46
N SER A 139 -11.29 -13.70 21.97
CA SER A 139 -12.45 -13.25 22.73
C SER A 139 -12.21 -11.98 23.57
N ASN A 140 -13.29 -11.36 24.07
CA ASN A 140 -13.25 -10.12 24.87
C ASN A 140 -12.56 -8.94 24.17
N GLY A 141 -12.74 -8.83 22.85
CA GLY A 141 -12.15 -7.77 22.03
C GLY A 141 -10.62 -7.85 21.90
N VAL A 142 -10.01 -8.97 22.29
CA VAL A 142 -8.57 -9.19 22.13
C VAL A 142 -8.30 -9.88 20.80
N VAL A 143 -7.48 -9.26 19.97
CA VAL A 143 -6.97 -9.86 18.73
C VAL A 143 -5.48 -10.12 18.88
N GLN A 144 -5.03 -11.26 18.39
CA GLN A 144 -3.61 -11.62 18.30
C GLN A 144 -3.18 -11.59 16.85
N TRP A 145 -2.17 -10.78 16.57
CA TRP A 145 -1.51 -10.72 15.27
C TRP A 145 -0.18 -11.44 15.36
N THR A 146 0.09 -12.29 14.38
CA THR A 146 1.33 -13.06 14.33
C THR A 146 2.08 -12.74 13.05
N TYR A 147 3.33 -12.32 13.23
CA TYR A 147 4.29 -12.04 12.18
C TYR A 147 5.37 -13.11 12.15
N TYR A 148 5.11 -14.21 11.44
CA TYR A 148 6.01 -15.37 11.42
C TYR A 148 7.37 -15.05 10.81
N SER A 149 7.38 -14.24 9.76
CA SER A 149 8.61 -13.79 9.10
C SER A 149 9.47 -12.89 9.99
N ALA A 150 8.84 -12.15 10.91
CA ALA A 150 9.51 -11.26 11.86
C ALA A 150 9.77 -11.90 13.23
N GLY A 151 9.22 -13.09 13.50
CA GLY A 151 9.30 -13.71 14.82
C GLY A 151 8.55 -12.93 15.91
N LYS A 152 7.42 -12.27 15.56
CA LYS A 152 6.66 -11.41 16.48
C LYS A 152 5.23 -11.89 16.65
N MET A 153 4.73 -11.84 17.87
CA MET A 153 3.32 -12.04 18.21
C MET A 153 2.87 -10.86 19.05
N VAL A 154 1.77 -10.23 18.66
CA VAL A 154 1.27 -9.01 19.31
C VAL A 154 -0.20 -9.21 19.64
N LYS A 155 -0.57 -9.06 20.91
CA LYS A 155 -1.97 -8.99 21.33
C LYS A 155 -2.40 -7.54 21.47
N MET A 156 -3.58 -7.25 20.96
CA MET A 156 -4.17 -5.93 21.00
C MET A 156 -5.59 -5.98 21.52
N ARG A 157 -6.00 -4.92 22.21
CA ARG A 157 -7.38 -4.64 22.59
C ARG A 157 -7.69 -3.20 22.21
N ASP A 158 -8.82 -2.97 21.56
CA ASP A 158 -9.27 -1.64 21.13
C ASP A 158 -8.20 -0.85 20.34
N GLY A 159 -7.44 -1.57 19.51
CA GLY A 159 -6.40 -0.98 18.65
C GLY A 159 -5.11 -0.60 19.38
N LYS A 160 -4.97 -0.93 20.67
CA LYS A 160 -3.76 -0.72 21.47
C LYS A 160 -3.06 -2.03 21.77
N ILE A 161 -1.73 -2.02 21.80
CA ILE A 161 -0.92 -3.17 22.19
C ILE A 161 -1.05 -3.41 23.69
N ILE A 162 -1.33 -4.65 24.07
CA ILE A 162 -1.40 -5.10 25.47
C ILE A 162 -0.33 -6.13 25.80
N GLU A 163 0.21 -6.83 24.81
CA GLU A 163 1.28 -7.82 24.97
C GLU A 163 2.08 -7.95 23.67
N GLU A 164 3.41 -8.04 23.79
CA GLU A 164 4.30 -8.42 22.70
C GLU A 164 5.15 -9.62 23.13
N LYS A 165 5.30 -10.58 22.22
CA LYS A 165 6.15 -11.75 22.42
C LYS A 165 7.00 -12.01 21.19
N ASP A 166 8.26 -12.32 21.46
CA ASP A 166 9.23 -12.69 20.45
C ASP A 166 9.38 -14.20 20.38
N PHE A 167 9.62 -14.70 19.18
CA PHE A 167 9.97 -16.09 18.91
C PHE A 167 10.96 -16.17 17.74
N PRO A 168 11.70 -17.28 17.59
CA PRO A 168 12.60 -17.45 16.45
C PRO A 168 11.85 -17.23 15.12
N ALA A 169 12.31 -16.28 14.31
CA ALA A 169 11.69 -16.00 13.03
C ALA A 169 11.70 -17.25 12.16
N MET A 170 10.55 -17.58 11.57
CA MET A 170 10.43 -18.79 10.74
C MET A 170 10.92 -18.54 9.30
N GLY A 171 11.51 -17.37 9.01
CA GLY A 171 11.91 -17.01 7.65
C GLY A 171 10.72 -16.79 6.72
N ARG A 172 10.99 -16.56 5.43
CA ARG A 172 9.94 -16.49 4.41
C ARG A 172 9.47 -17.90 4.07
N PHE A 173 8.66 -18.51 4.92
CA PHE A 173 7.80 -19.60 4.45
C PHE A 173 6.74 -18.95 3.57
N ALA A 174 7.08 -18.77 2.29
CA ALA A 174 6.09 -18.60 1.24
C ALA A 174 5.19 -19.83 1.31
N LYS A 175 4.01 -19.68 1.91
CA LYS A 175 2.91 -20.58 1.61
C LYS A 175 2.29 -20.08 0.31
N LEU A 176 2.37 -20.99 -0.66
CA LEU A 176 1.74 -21.04 -1.97
C LEU A 176 0.33 -20.45 -2.00
#